data_AF-J7R454-F1
#
_entry.id   AF-J7R454-F1
#
_cell.length_a   1.000
_cell.length_b   1.000
_cell.length_c   1.000
_cell.angle_alpha   90.00
_cell.angle_beta   90.00
_cell.angle_gamma   90.00
#
_symmetry.space_group_name_H-M   'P 1'
#
loop_
_entity.id
_entity.type
_entity.pdbx_description
1 polymer ?
#
loop_
_entity_poly.entity_id
_entity_poly.type
_entity_poly.pdbx_seq_one_letter_code
_entity_poly.pdbx_strand_id
1 'polypeptide(L)'
;MGKAKKTRKFALVKRTLNTKKDQRLNANKDMQTKKDDPELTRNIPQVSSALFFQYNEAIKPPYQVLIDTNFINFSIQKKIDIVRGMMDCLLAKCNPLITDCVIAELEKLGPKYRIALKLARDPRIKRLSCSHKGTYADDCLVNRVLQHKCYIVATNDAGLKQRVRKIPGIPLMSVGGHAYVIEKLPDVF
;
A
#
# COMPACT_ATOMS: atom_id res chain seq x y z
N MET A 1 -17.59 -41.56 -72.82
CA MET A 1 -16.82 -41.46 -71.55
C MET A 1 -17.06 -40.09 -70.93
N GLY A 2 -17.57 -40.02 -69.69
CA GLY A 2 -17.95 -38.74 -69.07
C GLY A 2 -16.74 -37.94 -68.54
N LYS A 3 -16.61 -36.68 -68.95
CA LYS A 3 -15.58 -35.75 -68.44
C LYS A 3 -15.74 -35.55 -66.94
N ALA A 4 -14.65 -35.64 -66.17
CA ALA A 4 -14.64 -35.37 -64.74
C ALA A 4 -15.02 -33.89 -64.47
N LYS A 5 -16.14 -33.66 -63.80
CA LYS A 5 -16.72 -32.31 -63.59
C LYS A 5 -15.99 -31.44 -62.57
N LYS A 6 -15.01 -31.97 -61.81
CA LYS A 6 -14.27 -31.22 -60.78
C LYS A 6 -12.76 -31.44 -60.92
N THR A 7 -12.02 -30.35 -60.99
CA THR A 7 -10.56 -30.33 -60.97
C THR A 7 -10.05 -30.55 -59.54
N ARG A 8 -9.01 -31.39 -59.40
CA ARG A 8 -8.40 -31.67 -58.08
C ARG A 8 -7.46 -30.52 -57.70
N LYS A 9 -7.38 -30.21 -56.40
CA LYS A 9 -6.40 -29.26 -55.87
C LYS A 9 -5.08 -29.98 -55.60
N PHE A 10 -3.96 -29.31 -55.87
CA PHE A 10 -2.63 -29.79 -55.51
C PHE A 10 -2.38 -29.65 -54.00
N ALA A 11 -1.55 -30.53 -53.43
CA ALA A 11 -1.12 -30.52 -52.02
C ALA A 11 -2.27 -30.50 -50.99
N LEU A 12 -3.31 -31.31 -51.19
CA LEU A 12 -4.38 -31.46 -50.20
C LEU A 12 -3.85 -32.18 -48.95
N VAL A 13 -3.89 -31.49 -47.81
CA VAL A 13 -3.53 -32.03 -46.50
C VAL A 13 -4.75 -32.33 -45.65
N LYS A 14 -4.63 -33.29 -44.72
CA LYS A 14 -5.63 -33.56 -43.70
C LYS A 14 -5.71 -32.35 -42.75
N ARG A 15 -6.92 -31.89 -42.44
CA ARG A 15 -7.11 -30.80 -41.47
C ARG A 15 -6.72 -31.29 -40.08
N THR A 16 -5.67 -30.70 -39.50
CA THR A 16 -5.24 -30.91 -38.12
C THR A 16 -5.55 -29.67 -37.30
N LEU A 17 -5.57 -29.83 -35.97
CA LEU A 17 -5.72 -28.71 -35.05
C LEU A 17 -4.51 -27.77 -35.21
N ASN A 18 -4.77 -26.46 -35.29
CA ASN A 18 -3.70 -25.47 -35.37
C ASN A 18 -3.41 -24.92 -33.98
N THR A 19 -2.34 -25.41 -33.35
CA THR A 19 -1.98 -25.04 -31.98
C THR A 19 -1.82 -23.55 -31.75
N LYS A 20 -1.49 -22.76 -32.79
CA LYS A 20 -1.29 -21.31 -32.70
C LYS A 20 -2.55 -20.47 -32.93
N LYS A 21 -3.60 -21.04 -33.53
CA LYS A 21 -4.80 -20.29 -33.95
C LYS A 21 -6.11 -20.87 -33.44
N ASP A 22 -6.09 -22.08 -32.89
CA ASP A 22 -7.28 -22.74 -32.39
C ASP A 22 -7.71 -22.15 -31.05
N GLN A 23 -8.86 -21.47 -31.05
CA GLN A 23 -9.46 -20.78 -29.91
C GLN A 23 -9.95 -21.75 -28.83
N ARG A 24 -10.06 -23.05 -29.16
CA ARG A 24 -10.45 -24.10 -28.21
C ARG A 24 -9.35 -24.39 -27.20
N LEU A 25 -8.09 -24.09 -27.54
CA LEU A 25 -6.96 -24.23 -26.63
C LEU A 25 -6.96 -23.09 -25.61
N ASN A 26 -6.80 -23.43 -24.33
CA ASN A 26 -6.77 -22.42 -23.24
C ASN A 26 -5.68 -21.37 -23.44
N ALA A 27 -4.51 -21.76 -23.94
CA ALA A 27 -3.40 -20.84 -24.24
C ALA A 27 -3.76 -19.74 -25.28
N ASN A 28 -4.73 -20.00 -26.16
CA ASN A 28 -5.15 -19.06 -27.20
C ASN A 28 -6.37 -18.22 -26.79
N LYS A 29 -7.06 -18.56 -25.69
CA LYS A 29 -8.17 -17.76 -25.15
C LYS A 29 -7.67 -16.41 -24.63
N ASP A 30 -6.51 -16.40 -23.96
CA ASP A 30 -5.87 -15.19 -23.42
C ASP A 30 -5.34 -14.24 -24.50
N MET A 31 -5.16 -14.72 -25.74
CA MET A 31 -4.76 -13.89 -26.87
C MET A 31 -5.94 -13.17 -27.53
N GLN A 32 -7.17 -13.69 -27.39
CA GLN A 32 -8.35 -13.03 -27.97
C GLN A 32 -8.79 -11.82 -27.15
N THR A 33 -8.60 -11.85 -25.83
CA THR A 33 -8.90 -10.74 -24.92
C THR A 33 -7.92 -9.58 -25.04
N LYS A 34 -6.73 -9.78 -25.64
CA LYS A 34 -5.70 -8.75 -25.84
C LYS A 34 -5.80 -8.00 -27.18
N LYS A 35 -6.87 -8.20 -27.97
CA LYS A 35 -7.05 -7.45 -29.21
C LYS A 35 -7.47 -6.01 -28.89
N ASP A 36 -6.46 -5.14 -28.88
CA ASP A 36 -6.49 -3.69 -29.08
C ASP A 36 -7.76 -2.99 -28.56
N ASP A 37 -7.78 -2.72 -27.25
CA ASP A 37 -8.75 -1.79 -26.66
C ASP A 37 -8.54 -0.40 -27.28
N PRO A 38 -9.55 0.20 -27.94
CA PRO A 38 -9.44 1.53 -28.55
C PRO A 38 -9.24 2.67 -27.51
N GLU A 39 -9.40 2.35 -26.22
CA GLU A 39 -9.19 3.25 -25.08
C GLU A 39 -7.89 2.95 -24.32
N LEU A 40 -6.81 2.59 -25.00
CA LEU A 40 -5.50 2.44 -24.35
C LEU A 40 -4.96 3.81 -23.87
N THR A 41 -5.51 4.30 -22.77
CA THR A 41 -5.12 5.57 -22.14
C THR A 41 -3.87 5.36 -21.29
N ARG A 42 -2.82 6.15 -21.54
CA ARG A 42 -1.64 6.18 -20.67
C ARG A 42 -2.02 6.88 -19.36
N ASN A 43 -2.05 6.15 -18.26
CA ASN A 43 -2.26 6.74 -16.94
C ASN A 43 -0.91 7.18 -16.35
N ILE A 44 -0.58 8.46 -16.49
CA ILE A 44 0.56 9.08 -15.81
C ILE A 44 0.00 9.85 -14.61
N PRO A 45 0.25 9.40 -13.37
CA PRO A 45 -0.26 10.11 -12.19
C PRO A 45 0.41 11.48 -12.09
N GLN A 46 -0.42 12.51 -11.95
CA GLN A 46 0.04 13.88 -11.66
C GLN A 46 0.70 13.93 -10.28
N VAL A 47 1.75 14.72 -10.14
CA VAL A 47 2.37 14.98 -8.83
C VAL A 47 1.38 15.79 -7.99
N SER A 48 1.22 15.41 -6.73
CA SER A 48 0.31 16.11 -5.80
C SER A 48 0.69 17.58 -5.65
N SER A 49 -0.33 18.45 -5.70
CA SER A 49 -0.20 19.91 -5.50
C SER A 49 0.31 20.31 -4.11
N ALA A 50 0.22 19.40 -3.13
CA ALA A 50 0.73 19.62 -1.78
C ALA A 50 2.26 19.70 -1.71
N LEU A 51 2.96 19.26 -2.76
CA LEU A 51 4.42 19.21 -2.77
C LEU A 51 5.02 20.41 -3.48
N PHE A 52 5.86 21.15 -2.75
CA PHE A 52 6.86 22.03 -3.32
C PHE A 52 8.18 21.26 -3.44
N PHE A 53 8.48 20.77 -4.64
CA PHE A 53 9.53 19.76 -4.88
C PHE A 53 9.37 18.52 -3.99
N GLN A 54 10.18 18.39 -2.93
CA GLN A 54 10.11 17.30 -1.95
C GLN A 54 9.49 17.73 -0.61
N TYR A 55 9.33 19.04 -0.39
CA TYR A 55 8.72 19.61 0.80
C TYR A 55 7.20 19.54 0.68
N ASN A 56 6.51 19.19 1.76
CA ASN A 56 5.06 19.05 1.78
C ASN A 56 4.42 20.14 2.63
N GLU A 57 3.88 21.17 1.96
CA GLU A 57 3.27 22.35 2.62
C GLU A 57 1.91 22.04 3.26
N ALA A 58 1.29 20.91 2.89
CA ALA A 58 -0.06 20.58 3.36
C ALA A 58 -0.07 19.92 4.75
N ILE A 59 1.08 19.44 5.24
CA ILE A 59 1.15 18.80 6.56
C ILE A 59 1.26 19.89 7.62
N LYS A 60 0.13 20.19 8.26
CA LYS A 60 0.02 21.18 9.34
C LYS A 60 -0.61 20.54 10.58
N PRO A 61 -0.34 21.05 11.80
CA PRO A 61 -1.07 20.64 13.00
C PRO A 61 -2.59 20.86 12.82
N PRO A 62 -3.46 19.94 13.28
CA PRO A 62 -3.17 18.72 14.04
C PRO A 62 -2.65 17.58 13.17
N TYR A 63 -1.50 17.03 13.53
CA TYR A 63 -0.84 15.97 12.75
C TYR A 63 -1.60 14.65 12.83
N GLN A 64 -1.66 13.94 11.70
CA GLN A 64 -2.29 12.64 11.58
C GLN A 64 -1.22 11.57 11.42
N VAL A 65 -1.09 10.69 12.42
CA VAL A 65 -0.01 9.70 12.47
C VAL A 65 -0.57 8.30 12.27
N LEU A 66 -0.22 7.65 11.16
CA LEU A 66 -0.56 6.26 10.90
C LEU A 66 0.39 5.34 11.68
N ILE A 67 -0.18 4.47 12.50
CA ILE A 67 0.56 3.56 13.37
C ILE A 67 0.60 2.16 12.76
N ASP A 68 1.80 1.58 12.81
CA ASP A 68 2.09 0.19 12.44
C ASP A 68 2.17 -0.74 13.68
N THR A 69 2.02 -2.06 13.48
CA THR A 69 2.03 -3.07 14.55
C THR A 69 3.34 -3.06 15.33
N ASN A 70 4.47 -3.02 14.61
CA ASN A 70 5.81 -3.01 15.19
C ASN A 70 6.05 -1.76 16.04
N PHE A 71 5.54 -0.60 15.63
CA PHE A 71 5.69 0.64 16.36
C PHE A 71 5.05 0.57 17.76
N ILE A 72 3.86 -0.03 17.86
CA ILE A 72 3.17 -0.25 19.15
C ILE A 72 4.02 -1.15 20.04
N ASN A 73 4.58 -2.23 19.49
CA ASN A 73 5.40 -3.18 20.25
C ASN A 73 6.68 -2.51 20.81
N PHE A 74 7.38 -1.73 19.98
CA PHE A 74 8.55 -0.98 20.44
C PHE A 74 8.19 0.10 21.46
N SER A 75 7.04 0.75 21.32
CA SER A 75 6.55 1.74 22.29
C SER A 75 6.30 1.11 23.66
N ILE A 76 5.68 -0.07 23.68
CA ILE A 76 5.46 -0.84 24.93
C ILE A 76 6.80 -1.27 25.54
N GLN A 77 7.71 -1.80 24.72
CA GLN A 77 9.03 -2.23 25.19
C GLN A 77 9.82 -1.10 25.84
N LYS A 78 9.74 0.12 25.27
CA LYS A 78 10.41 1.32 25.78
C LYS A 78 9.59 2.10 26.81
N LYS A 79 8.40 1.63 27.17
CA LYS A 79 7.48 2.26 28.14
C LYS A 79 7.10 3.69 27.76
N ILE A 80 6.89 3.94 26.47
CA ILE A 80 6.46 5.24 25.94
C ILE A 80 4.95 5.19 25.73
N ASP A 81 4.21 6.17 26.27
CA ASP A 81 2.79 6.36 25.95
C ASP A 81 2.65 6.92 24.52
N ILE A 82 1.81 6.29 23.70
CA ILE A 82 1.73 6.59 22.27
C ILE A 82 1.35 8.05 22.01
N VAL A 83 0.28 8.52 22.65
CA VAL A 83 -0.23 9.88 22.39
C VAL A 83 0.73 10.92 22.95
N ARG A 84 1.16 10.74 24.20
CA ARG A 84 2.09 11.67 24.85
C ARG A 84 3.44 11.72 24.15
N GLY A 85 4.01 10.57 23.80
CA GLY A 85 5.28 10.50 23.08
C GLY A 85 5.21 11.17 21.71
N MET A 86 4.08 11.08 21.01
CA MET A 86 3.89 11.80 19.74
C MET A 86 3.82 13.31 19.93
N MET A 87 3.09 13.77 20.95
CA MET A 87 2.98 15.20 21.26
C MET A 87 4.32 15.79 21.72
N ASP A 88 5.07 15.06 22.57
CA ASP A 88 6.38 15.49 23.04
C ASP A 88 7.41 15.52 21.89
N CYS A 89 7.28 14.65 20.89
CA CYS A 89 8.16 14.59 19.71
C CYS A 89 7.85 15.69 18.68
N LEU A 90 6.57 15.94 18.39
CA LEU A 90 6.15 16.90 17.36
C LEU A 90 5.82 18.29 17.90
N LEU A 91 5.83 18.46 19.22
CA LEU A 91 5.47 19.71 19.94
C LEU A 91 4.11 20.29 19.53
N ALA A 92 3.21 19.42 19.06
CA ALA A 92 1.92 19.81 18.49
C ALA A 92 0.86 18.73 18.75
N LYS A 93 -0.42 19.10 18.56
CA LYS A 93 -1.54 18.16 18.71
C LYS A 93 -1.43 17.03 17.67
N CYS A 94 -1.42 15.80 18.14
CA CYS A 94 -1.33 14.60 17.32
C CYS A 94 -2.61 13.76 17.41
N ASN A 95 -3.09 13.30 16.26
CA ASN A 95 -4.21 12.37 16.12
C ASN A 95 -3.65 11.03 15.63
N PRO A 96 -3.39 10.07 16.53
CA PRO A 96 -2.96 8.74 16.14
C PRO A 96 -4.08 7.99 15.43
N LEU A 97 -3.72 7.29 14.36
CA LEU A 97 -4.61 6.58 13.46
C LEU A 97 -4.14 5.14 13.31
N ILE A 98 -5.05 4.19 13.48
CA ILE A 98 -4.79 2.77 13.23
C ILE A 98 -5.74 2.28 12.14
N THR A 99 -5.20 1.55 11.18
CA THR A 99 -5.97 0.95 10.09
C THR A 99 -6.55 -0.41 10.50
N ASP A 100 -7.67 -0.80 9.89
CA ASP A 100 -8.29 -2.11 10.14
C ASP A 100 -7.34 -3.29 9.94
N CYS A 101 -6.46 -3.22 8.93
CA CYS A 101 -5.49 -4.27 8.65
C CYS A 101 -4.45 -4.43 9.76
N VAL A 102 -4.00 -3.33 10.38
CA VAL A 102 -3.05 -3.33 11.50
C VAL A 102 -3.72 -3.94 12.74
N ILE A 103 -4.99 -3.64 13.00
CA ILE A 103 -5.76 -4.29 14.09
C ILE A 103 -5.89 -5.78 13.82
N ALA A 104 -6.26 -6.17 12.59
CA ALA A 104 -6.39 -7.57 12.22
C ALA A 104 -5.06 -8.33 12.33
N GLU A 105 -3.93 -7.69 12.04
CA GLU A 105 -2.60 -8.27 12.24
C GLU A 105 -2.27 -8.45 13.73
N LEU A 106 -2.56 -7.45 14.58
CA LEU A 106 -2.40 -7.59 16.03
C LEU A 106 -3.26 -8.71 16.62
N GLU A 107 -4.47 -8.91 16.10
CA GLU A 107 -5.36 -10.01 16.51
C GLU A 107 -4.78 -11.38 16.11
N LYS A 108 -4.14 -11.48 14.94
CA LYS A 108 -3.49 -12.72 14.45
C LYS A 108 -2.24 -13.10 15.24
N LEU A 109 -1.50 -12.12 15.76
CA LEU A 109 -0.28 -12.37 16.55
C LEU A 109 -0.56 -13.03 17.91
N GLY A 110 -1.84 -13.10 18.32
CA GLY A 110 -2.30 -13.93 19.43
C GLY A 110 -2.13 -13.30 20.83
N PRO A 111 -2.20 -14.10 21.91
CA PRO A 111 -2.36 -13.58 23.27
C PRO A 111 -1.14 -12.84 23.80
N LYS A 112 0.05 -13.09 23.24
CA LYS A 112 1.29 -12.38 23.61
C LYS A 112 1.18 -10.87 23.38
N TYR A 113 0.40 -10.46 22.38
CA TYR A 113 0.21 -9.06 21.98
C TYR A 113 -1.10 -8.47 22.51
N ARG A 114 -1.72 -9.08 23.53
CA ARG A 114 -2.98 -8.59 24.13
C ARG A 114 -2.86 -7.17 24.69
N ILE A 115 -1.71 -6.81 25.24
CA ILE A 115 -1.43 -5.47 25.75
C ILE A 115 -1.43 -4.47 24.57
N ALA A 116 -0.76 -4.81 23.47
CA ALA A 116 -0.75 -4.00 22.26
C ALA A 116 -2.15 -3.83 21.67
N LEU A 117 -2.96 -4.90 21.63
CA LEU A 117 -4.34 -4.82 21.16
C LEU A 117 -5.22 -3.93 22.04
N LYS A 118 -5.04 -3.97 23.38
CA LYS A 118 -5.78 -3.11 24.30
C LYS A 118 -5.40 -1.63 24.13
N LEU A 119 -4.11 -1.34 23.93
CA LEU A 119 -3.62 0.01 23.64
C LEU A 119 -4.10 0.52 22.27
N ALA A 120 -4.11 -0.34 21.25
CA ALA A 120 -4.60 -0.01 19.92
C ALA A 120 -6.10 0.36 19.90
N ARG A 121 -6.88 -0.15 20.86
CA ARG A 121 -8.32 0.11 21.01
C ARG A 121 -8.63 1.27 21.99
N ASP A 122 -7.63 2.04 22.38
CA ASP A 122 -7.82 3.25 23.20
C ASP A 122 -8.67 4.28 22.43
N PRO A 123 -9.70 4.91 23.04
CA PRO A 123 -10.53 5.94 22.40
C PRO A 123 -9.74 7.16 21.88
N ARG A 124 -8.54 7.41 22.41
CA ARG A 124 -7.64 8.46 21.91
C ARG A 124 -7.09 8.16 20.52
N ILE A 125 -7.06 6.88 20.14
CA ILE A 125 -6.58 6.42 18.84
C ILE A 125 -7.77 6.24 17.89
N LYS A 126 -7.74 6.96 16.77
CA LYS A 126 -8.80 6.91 15.78
C LYS A 126 -8.61 5.71 14.86
N ARG A 127 -9.71 5.01 14.57
CA ARG A 127 -9.72 3.88 13.65
C ARG A 127 -10.02 4.34 12.22
N LEU A 128 -9.24 3.86 11.27
CA LEU A 128 -9.44 4.08 9.84
C LEU A 128 -9.90 2.79 9.15
N SER A 129 -10.99 2.91 8.39
CA SER A 129 -11.50 1.79 7.61
C SER A 129 -10.67 1.52 6.36
N CYS A 130 -10.44 0.23 6.08
CA CYS A 130 -9.69 -0.21 4.91
C CYS A 130 -10.59 -0.79 3.82
N SER A 131 -10.41 -0.34 2.57
CA SER A 131 -11.19 -0.79 1.41
C SER A 131 -10.40 -1.75 0.52
N HIS A 132 -9.69 -2.72 1.11
CA HIS A 132 -8.92 -3.72 0.35
C HIS A 132 -9.14 -5.13 0.89
N LYS A 133 -8.92 -6.12 0.03
CA LYS A 133 -8.96 -7.53 0.45
C LYS A 133 -7.63 -7.90 1.09
N GLY A 134 -7.66 -8.72 2.14
CA GLY A 134 -6.48 -9.16 2.87
C GLY A 134 -6.02 -8.19 3.97
N THR A 135 -5.01 -8.61 4.73
CA THR A 135 -4.55 -7.92 5.95
C THR A 135 -3.07 -7.52 5.88
N TYR A 136 -2.53 -7.25 4.70
CA TYR A 136 -1.13 -6.86 4.57
C TYR A 136 -1.01 -5.36 4.91
N ALA A 137 -0.55 -5.06 6.13
CA ALA A 137 -0.54 -3.70 6.66
C ALA A 137 0.41 -2.77 5.91
N ASP A 138 1.60 -3.26 5.54
CA ASP A 138 2.61 -2.47 4.83
C ASP A 138 2.09 -1.90 3.52
N ASP A 139 1.43 -2.72 2.70
CA ASP A 139 0.87 -2.28 1.42
C ASP A 139 -0.32 -1.34 1.62
N CYS A 140 -1.13 -1.57 2.64
CA CYS A 140 -2.21 -0.64 3.00
C CYS A 140 -1.66 0.75 3.33
N LEU A 141 -0.65 0.81 4.20
CA LEU A 141 -0.03 2.07 4.63
C LEU A 141 0.63 2.77 3.44
N VAL A 142 1.42 2.04 2.64
CA VAL A 142 2.10 2.61 1.46
C VAL A 142 1.09 3.16 0.45
N ASN A 143 0.06 2.40 0.09
CA ASN A 143 -0.94 2.83 -0.88
C ASN A 143 -1.74 4.04 -0.38
N ARG A 144 -2.13 4.04 0.90
CA ARG A 144 -2.87 5.15 1.51
C ARG A 144 -2.07 6.44 1.50
N VAL A 145 -0.80 6.36 1.86
CA VAL A 145 0.08 7.53 1.96
C VAL A 145 0.50 8.02 0.57
N LEU A 146 0.65 7.12 -0.40
CA LEU A 146 0.90 7.48 -1.80
C LEU A 146 -0.30 8.28 -2.39
N GLN A 147 -1.52 7.84 -2.09
CA GLN A 147 -2.75 8.51 -2.53
C GLN A 147 -3.00 9.81 -1.79
N HIS A 148 -2.78 9.83 -0.47
CA HIS A 148 -3.03 10.96 0.40
C HIS A 148 -1.77 11.31 1.20
N LYS A 149 -1.09 12.37 0.79
CA LYS A 149 0.16 12.84 1.42
C LYS A 149 -0.09 13.73 2.64
N CYS A 150 -1.09 13.41 3.45
CA CYS A 150 -1.47 14.16 4.66
C CYS A 150 -1.16 13.41 5.96
N TYR A 151 -0.38 12.33 5.87
CA TYR A 151 -0.07 11.45 6.98
C TYR A 151 1.42 11.43 7.32
N ILE A 152 1.70 11.27 8.60
CA ILE A 152 2.99 10.85 9.13
C ILE A 152 2.93 9.33 9.34
N VAL A 153 3.97 8.59 8.96
CA VAL A 153 4.02 7.14 9.17
C VAL A 153 4.88 6.81 10.38
N ALA A 154 4.30 6.17 11.39
CA ALA A 154 5.00 5.68 12.57
C ALA A 154 5.32 4.19 12.43
N THR A 155 6.57 3.87 12.09
CA THR A 155 7.03 2.48 11.94
C THR A 155 8.51 2.31 12.32
N ASN A 156 8.81 1.15 12.88
CA ASN A 156 10.17 0.72 13.20
C ASN A 156 10.69 -0.34 12.23
N ASP A 157 9.85 -0.85 11.31
CA ASP A 157 10.28 -1.85 10.34
C ASP A 157 11.23 -1.26 9.29
N ALA A 158 12.34 -1.96 9.02
CA ALA A 158 13.34 -1.50 8.07
C ALA A 158 12.80 -1.51 6.63
N GLY A 159 12.01 -2.51 6.27
CA GLY A 159 11.41 -2.64 4.93
C GLY A 159 10.43 -1.52 4.65
N LEU A 160 9.46 -1.31 5.54
CA LEU A 160 8.48 -0.24 5.42
C LEU A 160 9.14 1.14 5.43
N LYS A 161 10.15 1.36 6.29
CA LYS A 161 10.93 2.62 6.30
C LYS A 161 11.58 2.91 4.95
N GLN A 162 12.22 1.92 4.33
CA GLN A 162 12.83 2.10 3.01
C GLN A 162 11.79 2.42 1.92
N ARG A 163 10.62 1.76 1.96
CA ARG A 163 9.52 2.01 1.02
C ARG A 163 8.97 3.43 1.16
N VAL A 164 8.68 3.86 2.39
CA VAL A 164 8.15 5.21 2.67
C VAL A 164 9.20 6.28 2.33
N ARG A 165 10.49 6.04 2.60
CA ARG A 165 11.57 6.98 2.25
C ARG A 165 11.69 7.26 0.75
N LYS A 166 11.25 6.35 -0.13
CA LYS A 166 11.22 6.59 -1.58
C LYS A 166 10.10 7.54 -2.01
N ILE A 167 9.07 7.70 -1.18
CA ILE A 167 7.94 8.57 -1.49
C ILE A 167 8.27 9.98 -0.94
N PRO A 168 8.23 11.02 -1.78
CA PRO A 168 8.55 12.38 -1.35
C PRO A 168 7.41 12.99 -0.52
N GLY A 169 7.77 13.85 0.44
CA GLY A 169 6.83 14.64 1.23
C GLY A 169 6.16 13.90 2.39
N ILE A 170 6.63 12.71 2.77
CA ILE A 170 6.05 11.93 3.88
C ILE A 170 7.04 11.87 5.05
N PRO A 171 6.65 12.45 6.20
CA PRO A 171 7.41 12.32 7.43
C PRO A 171 7.31 10.91 8.02
N LEU A 172 8.39 10.50 8.67
CA LEU A 172 8.52 9.16 9.22
C LEU A 172 8.89 9.24 10.70
N MET A 173 8.04 8.70 11.56
CA MET A 173 8.29 8.60 12.99
C MET A 173 8.76 7.19 13.35
N SER A 174 9.77 7.09 14.20
CA SER A 174 10.25 5.81 14.72
C SER A 174 10.63 5.92 16.19
N VAL A 175 10.61 4.78 16.89
CA VAL A 175 11.06 4.70 18.28
C VAL A 175 12.58 4.59 18.30
N GLY A 176 13.27 5.58 18.89
CA GLY A 176 14.72 5.64 19.02
C GLY A 176 15.13 5.95 20.47
N GLY A 177 16.00 5.11 21.05
CA GLY A 177 16.39 5.26 22.46
C GLY A 177 15.19 5.13 23.42
N HIS A 178 14.82 6.24 24.06
CA HIS A 178 13.71 6.37 25.02
C HIS A 178 12.63 7.38 24.59
N ALA A 179 12.68 7.86 23.34
CA ALA A 179 11.71 8.81 22.79
C ALA A 179 11.33 8.45 21.35
N TYR A 180 10.36 9.17 20.79
CA TYR A 180 10.10 9.12 19.36
C TYR A 180 11.01 10.11 18.63
N VAL A 181 11.44 9.70 17.44
CA VAL A 181 12.28 10.48 16.55
C VAL A 181 11.54 10.63 15.23
N ILE A 182 11.55 11.84 14.68
CA ILE A 182 10.92 12.16 13.41
C ILE A 182 12.00 12.41 12.35
N GLU A 183 11.82 11.80 11.19
CA GLU A 183 12.59 12.03 9.96
C GLU A 183 11.70 12.78 8.96
N LYS A 184 12.33 13.60 8.10
CA LYS A 184 11.66 14.28 6.96
C LYS A 184 10.49 15.20 7.33
N LEU A 185 10.43 15.69 8.57
CA LEU A 185 9.61 16.85 8.91
C LEU A 185 10.53 18.06 9.07
N PRO A 186 10.44 19.06 8.17
CA PRO A 186 11.33 20.22 8.16
C PRO A 186 11.08 21.21 9.30
N ASP A 187 9.84 21.30 9.79
CA ASP A 187 9.39 22.33 10.75
C ASP A 187 9.38 21.83 12.21
N VAL A 188 10.32 20.97 12.61
CA VAL A 188 10.33 20.35 13.96
C VAL A 188 11.00 21.23 15.02
N PHE A 189 11.52 22.41 14.65
CA PHE A 189 12.22 23.33 15.54
C PHE A 189 11.97 24.78 15.19
#